data_AF-A0A9X7ARZ1-F1
#
_entry.id   AF-A0A9X7ARZ1-F1
#
_cell.length_a   1.000
_cell.length_b   1.000
_cell.length_c   1.000
_cell.angle_alpha   90.00
_cell.angle_beta   90.00
_cell.angle_gamma   90.00
#
_symmetry.space_group_name_H-M   'P 1'
#
loop_
_entity.id
_entity.type
_entity.pdbx_description
1 polymer ?
#
loop_
_entity_poly.entity_id
_entity_poly.type
_entity_poly.pdbx_seq_one_letter_code
_entity_poly.pdbx_strand_id
1 'polypeptide(L)'
;MPALKKIEQSLDHLFQIEKYGKDSAFSRFIPAVYDPIKFPWQQFFEANFVDLFNGLMMHGSENVNKVFLAVFPTDDVLETFISQSTPGDLLFMHHPLVMECGDPIGRSGRGFVPIPEKYLQGIKEKQLSIYTCHVPMDFHQTHGTSISIAKALNATVVDNFAYGGPEQEPVGLICEIDETSTEALQKHLKKLFHIPYTDFEGKRHDSIKKIAIIAGCGDVVSLMKEAEEKGAEAYITGEIHCHIDNDYGRHKYSLIMDYVKETNMSLIGVSHSASEYLVKETLMYDWFKENFDVDVILLPQEKWWL
;
A
#
# COMPACT_ATOMS: atom_id res chain seq x y z
N MET A 1 -19.45 -19.39 8.68
CA MET A 1 -19.22 -18.48 7.53
C MET A 1 -20.01 -17.20 7.76
N PRO A 2 -19.35 -16.08 8.06
CA PRO A 2 -19.99 -14.79 8.24
C PRO A 2 -20.62 -14.30 6.93
N ALA A 3 -21.66 -13.46 7.04
CA ALA A 3 -22.22 -12.76 5.89
C ALA A 3 -21.22 -11.74 5.34
N LEU A 4 -21.07 -11.63 4.02
CA LEU A 4 -20.24 -10.63 3.33
C LEU A 4 -20.57 -9.22 3.81
N LYS A 5 -21.86 -8.90 3.87
CA LYS A 5 -22.36 -7.62 4.38
C LYS A 5 -21.86 -7.27 5.79
N LYS A 6 -21.68 -8.28 6.67
CA LYS A 6 -21.15 -8.05 8.02
C LYS A 6 -19.66 -7.70 7.96
N ILE A 7 -18.89 -8.37 7.10
CA ILE A 7 -17.47 -8.08 6.90
C ILE A 7 -17.30 -6.68 6.31
N GLU A 8 -18.02 -6.38 5.23
CA GLU A 8 -18.07 -5.06 4.58
C GLU A 8 -18.33 -3.95 5.60
N GLN A 9 -19.44 -4.03 6.34
CA GLN A 9 -19.78 -3.02 7.36
C GLN A 9 -18.72 -2.88 8.45
N SER A 10 -18.02 -3.95 8.80
CA SER A 10 -16.97 -3.91 9.83
C SER A 10 -15.69 -3.25 9.29
N LEU A 11 -15.34 -3.48 8.03
CA LEU A 11 -14.23 -2.81 7.36
C LEU A 11 -14.54 -1.33 7.10
N ASP A 12 -15.73 -1.03 6.60
CA ASP A 12 -16.20 0.35 6.38
C ASP A 12 -16.17 1.16 7.69
N HIS A 13 -16.58 0.53 8.80
CA HIS A 13 -16.55 1.14 10.12
C HIS A 13 -15.13 1.30 10.65
N LEU A 14 -14.28 0.27 10.54
CA LEU A 14 -12.89 0.31 10.96
C LEU A 14 -12.16 1.47 10.26
N PHE A 15 -12.29 1.54 8.94
CA PHE A 15 -11.57 2.51 8.11
C PHE A 15 -12.32 3.83 7.90
N GLN A 16 -13.55 3.96 8.40
CA GLN A 16 -14.38 5.17 8.27
C GLN A 16 -14.43 5.69 6.83
N ILE A 17 -14.60 4.81 5.83
CA ILE A 17 -14.43 5.16 4.41
C ILE A 17 -15.34 6.31 3.96
N GLU A 18 -16.56 6.39 4.51
CA GLU A 18 -17.53 7.46 4.24
C GLU A 18 -17.04 8.83 4.72
N LYS A 19 -16.30 8.87 5.84
CA LYS A 19 -15.74 10.10 6.41
C LYS A 19 -14.57 10.61 5.57
N TYR A 20 -13.74 9.69 5.06
CA TYR A 20 -12.67 10.02 4.11
C TYR A 20 -13.24 10.48 2.76
N GLY A 21 -14.41 9.94 2.38
CA GLY A 21 -15.06 10.29 1.14
C GLY A 21 -14.29 9.75 -0.07
N LYS A 22 -14.35 10.52 -1.15
CA LYS A 22 -13.76 10.13 -2.45
C LYS A 22 -12.23 10.12 -2.40
N ASP A 23 -11.64 8.97 -2.72
CA ASP A 23 -10.18 8.85 -2.90
C ASP A 23 -9.68 9.77 -4.02
N SER A 24 -8.82 10.73 -3.67
CA SER A 24 -8.34 11.73 -4.63
C SER A 24 -7.44 11.16 -5.74
N ALA A 25 -6.75 10.04 -5.48
CA ALA A 25 -5.88 9.39 -6.45
C ALA A 25 -6.71 8.50 -7.37
N PHE A 26 -7.47 7.56 -6.81
CA PHE A 26 -8.19 6.57 -7.62
C PHE A 26 -9.38 7.13 -8.37
N SER A 27 -9.98 8.24 -7.89
CA SER A 27 -10.96 9.00 -8.68
C SER A 27 -10.39 9.61 -9.95
N ARG A 28 -9.07 9.72 -10.08
CA ARG A 28 -8.38 10.13 -11.30
C ARG A 28 -7.87 8.94 -12.09
N PHE A 29 -7.26 7.96 -11.42
CA PHE A 29 -6.54 6.88 -12.11
C PHE A 29 -7.44 5.79 -12.67
N ILE A 30 -8.55 5.42 -12.01
CA ILE A 30 -9.50 4.44 -12.54
C ILE A 30 -10.09 4.91 -13.90
N PRO A 31 -10.66 6.13 -14.02
CA PRO A 31 -11.10 6.62 -15.33
C PRO A 31 -9.96 6.68 -16.34
N ALA A 32 -8.77 7.14 -15.94
CA ALA A 32 -7.63 7.29 -16.85
C ALA A 32 -7.17 5.97 -17.48
N VAL A 33 -7.31 4.84 -16.79
CA VAL A 33 -6.92 3.52 -17.33
C VAL A 33 -8.05 2.77 -18.02
N TYR A 34 -9.30 2.95 -17.60
CA TYR A 34 -10.45 2.20 -18.16
C TYR A 34 -11.18 2.92 -19.31
N ASP A 35 -11.28 4.26 -19.28
CA ASP A 35 -12.00 5.02 -20.31
C ASP A 35 -11.37 4.85 -21.72
N PRO A 36 -10.02 4.88 -21.88
CA PRO A 36 -9.40 4.70 -23.21
C PRO A 36 -9.67 3.34 -23.83
N ILE A 37 -9.81 2.29 -23.01
CA ILE A 37 -10.13 0.93 -23.45
C ILE A 37 -11.65 0.67 -23.52
N LYS A 38 -12.48 1.70 -23.21
CA LYS A 38 -13.95 1.66 -23.26
C LYS A 38 -14.56 0.56 -22.40
N PHE A 39 -13.90 0.18 -21.31
CA PHE A 39 -14.46 -0.76 -20.35
C PHE A 39 -15.50 -0.03 -19.46
N PRO A 40 -16.74 -0.54 -19.32
CA PRO A 40 -17.83 0.12 -18.60
C PRO A 40 -17.69 -0.01 -17.07
N TRP A 41 -16.59 0.51 -16.51
CA TRP A 41 -16.22 0.29 -15.12
C TRP A 41 -17.25 0.81 -14.11
N GLN A 42 -17.93 1.94 -14.39
CA GLN A 42 -18.96 2.49 -13.50
C GLN A 42 -20.20 1.58 -13.38
N GLN A 43 -20.48 0.77 -14.40
CA GLN A 43 -21.58 -0.21 -14.35
C GLN A 43 -21.11 -1.59 -13.89
N PHE A 44 -19.80 -1.83 -13.92
CA PHE A 44 -19.22 -3.12 -13.56
C PHE A 44 -18.91 -3.23 -12.07
N PHE A 45 -18.43 -2.15 -11.44
CA PHE A 45 -18.14 -2.09 -10.01
C PHE A 45 -19.34 -1.61 -9.19
N GLU A 46 -19.32 -1.90 -7.89
CA GLU A 46 -20.38 -1.48 -6.98
C GLU A 46 -20.50 0.04 -6.91
N ALA A 47 -21.75 0.54 -6.81
CA ALA A 47 -22.04 1.96 -6.84
C ALA A 47 -21.30 2.75 -5.74
N ASN A 48 -21.26 2.23 -4.51
CA ASN A 48 -20.56 2.91 -3.41
C ASN A 48 -19.05 3.00 -3.66
N PHE A 49 -18.45 1.95 -4.23
CA PHE A 49 -17.06 1.97 -4.63
C PHE A 49 -16.80 2.96 -5.77
N VAL A 50 -17.71 3.09 -6.74
CA VAL A 50 -17.57 4.09 -7.82
C VAL A 50 -17.62 5.52 -7.28
N ASP A 51 -18.33 5.76 -6.17
CA ASP A 51 -18.41 7.08 -5.53
C ASP A 51 -17.20 7.38 -4.63
N LEU A 52 -16.73 6.39 -3.85
CA LEU A 52 -15.69 6.58 -2.82
C LEU A 52 -14.29 6.11 -3.25
N PHE A 53 -14.20 5.19 -4.21
CA PHE A 53 -12.99 4.46 -4.62
C PHE A 53 -12.34 3.67 -3.46
N ASN A 54 -13.13 3.38 -2.43
CA ASN A 54 -12.84 2.53 -1.28
C ASN A 54 -14.12 1.73 -0.98
N GLY A 55 -13.97 0.58 -0.33
CA GLY A 55 -15.08 -0.30 0.03
C GLY A 55 -15.17 -1.56 -0.84
N LEU A 56 -16.35 -2.18 -0.83
CA LEU A 56 -16.66 -3.35 -1.66
C LEU A 56 -16.66 -2.96 -3.15
N MET A 57 -15.66 -3.42 -3.90
CA MET A 57 -15.49 -3.13 -5.33
C MET A 57 -16.31 -4.06 -6.22
N MET A 58 -16.40 -5.35 -5.83
CA MET A 58 -17.18 -6.36 -6.54
C MET A 58 -17.91 -7.25 -5.53
N HIS A 59 -19.22 -7.37 -5.68
CA HIS A 59 -20.04 -8.25 -4.85
C HIS A 59 -20.12 -9.68 -5.41
N GLY A 60 -19.75 -10.65 -4.57
CA GLY A 60 -19.84 -12.09 -4.86
C GLY A 60 -21.01 -12.77 -4.14
N SER A 61 -20.73 -13.89 -3.48
CA SER A 61 -21.72 -14.62 -2.68
C SER A 61 -22.01 -13.94 -1.34
N GLU A 62 -23.21 -14.17 -0.78
CA GLU A 62 -23.66 -13.58 0.48
C GLU A 62 -22.86 -13.99 1.73
N ASN A 63 -22.15 -15.12 1.68
CA ASN A 63 -21.36 -15.63 2.79
C ASN A 63 -19.90 -15.76 2.39
N VAL A 64 -19.01 -15.48 3.35
CA VAL A 64 -17.57 -15.54 3.14
C VAL A 64 -16.97 -16.80 3.75
N ASN A 65 -16.22 -17.57 2.95
CA ASN A 65 -15.50 -18.76 3.43
C ASN A 65 -14.06 -18.41 3.80
N LYS A 66 -13.31 -17.84 2.84
CA LYS A 66 -11.92 -17.43 3.02
C LYS A 66 -11.72 -15.96 2.67
N VAL A 67 -10.74 -15.35 3.31
CA VAL A 67 -10.29 -13.99 3.02
C VAL A 67 -8.83 -14.05 2.54
N PHE A 68 -8.58 -13.65 1.31
CA PHE A 68 -7.25 -13.49 0.74
C PHE A 68 -6.79 -12.04 0.97
N LEU A 69 -5.56 -11.86 1.43
CA LEU A 69 -4.99 -10.55 1.72
C LEU A 69 -3.86 -10.24 0.72
N ALA A 70 -4.02 -9.14 -0.02
CA ALA A 70 -3.05 -8.68 -1.02
C ALA A 70 -2.95 -7.15 -1.01
N VAL A 71 -1.96 -6.60 -1.73
CA VAL A 71 -1.81 -5.15 -1.93
C VAL A 71 -2.34 -4.74 -3.29
N PHE A 72 -1.72 -5.25 -4.36
CA PHE A 72 -2.04 -4.93 -5.75
C PHE A 72 -2.72 -6.10 -6.47
N PRO A 73 -3.61 -5.83 -7.43
CA PRO A 73 -4.23 -6.84 -8.30
C PRO A 73 -3.31 -7.23 -9.47
N THR A 74 -2.08 -7.66 -9.20
CA THR A 74 -1.15 -8.13 -10.25
C THR A 74 -1.65 -9.42 -10.90
N ASP A 75 -1.16 -9.73 -12.10
CA ASP A 75 -1.57 -10.93 -12.84
C ASP A 75 -1.40 -12.20 -11.98
N ASP A 76 -0.26 -12.37 -11.30
CA ASP A 76 0.03 -13.52 -10.44
C ASP A 76 -0.89 -13.60 -9.22
N VAL A 77 -1.19 -12.46 -8.59
CA VAL A 77 -2.14 -12.37 -7.46
C VAL A 77 -3.54 -12.77 -7.93
N LEU A 78 -4.02 -12.21 -9.04
CA LEU A 78 -5.37 -12.50 -9.55
C LEU A 78 -5.50 -13.93 -10.07
N GLU A 79 -4.50 -14.45 -10.77
CA GLU A 79 -4.49 -15.85 -11.24
C GLU A 79 -4.49 -16.83 -10.06
N THR A 80 -3.68 -16.56 -9.04
CA THR A 80 -3.65 -17.38 -7.81
C THR A 80 -4.96 -17.29 -7.05
N PHE A 81 -5.49 -16.09 -6.83
CA PHE A 81 -6.78 -15.88 -6.17
C PHE A 81 -7.89 -16.62 -6.90
N ILE A 82 -8.07 -16.40 -8.20
CA ILE A 82 -9.13 -17.03 -8.99
C ILE A 82 -8.97 -18.54 -8.99
N SER A 83 -7.75 -19.08 -9.14
CA SER A 83 -7.53 -20.53 -9.24
C SER A 83 -7.78 -21.27 -7.91
N GLN A 84 -7.39 -20.69 -6.78
CA GLN A 84 -7.52 -21.32 -5.45
C GLN A 84 -8.86 -21.05 -4.76
N SER A 85 -9.62 -20.08 -5.27
CA SER A 85 -10.87 -19.65 -4.66
C SER A 85 -12.09 -20.48 -5.08
N THR A 86 -13.04 -20.50 -4.17
CA THR A 86 -14.39 -21.06 -4.31
C THR A 86 -15.43 -19.95 -4.12
N PRO A 87 -16.66 -20.11 -4.63
CA PRO A 87 -17.72 -19.12 -4.44
C PRO A 87 -17.86 -18.69 -2.98
N GLY A 88 -17.86 -17.37 -2.75
CA GLY A 88 -17.85 -16.79 -1.40
C GLY A 88 -16.46 -16.43 -0.86
N ASP A 89 -15.37 -16.72 -1.54
CA ASP A 89 -14.07 -16.21 -1.10
C ASP A 89 -13.95 -14.70 -1.43
N LEU A 90 -13.31 -13.95 -0.53
CA LEU A 90 -13.12 -12.49 -0.59
C LEU A 90 -11.63 -12.18 -0.78
N LEU A 91 -11.31 -11.31 -1.73
CA LEU A 91 -9.99 -10.68 -1.83
C LEU A 91 -10.03 -9.29 -1.21
N PHE A 92 -9.19 -9.04 -0.20
CA PHE A 92 -9.04 -7.72 0.41
C PHE A 92 -7.72 -7.07 -0.02
N MET A 93 -7.83 -6.11 -0.94
CA MET A 93 -6.70 -5.37 -1.50
C MET A 93 -6.50 -4.03 -0.81
N HIS A 94 -5.32 -3.44 -1.00
CA HIS A 94 -5.08 -2.05 -0.62
C HIS A 94 -5.31 -1.11 -1.81
N HIS A 95 -4.83 -1.50 -3.00
CA HIS A 95 -5.04 -0.75 -4.25
C HIS A 95 -6.08 -1.42 -5.16
N PRO A 96 -6.97 -0.66 -5.84
CA PRO A 96 -7.93 -1.20 -6.81
C PRO A 96 -7.34 -1.38 -8.22
N LEU A 97 -6.12 -0.91 -8.45
CA LEU A 97 -5.37 -1.02 -9.70
C LEU A 97 -3.95 -1.47 -9.41
N VAL A 98 -3.28 -2.04 -10.41
CA VAL A 98 -1.83 -2.22 -10.35
C VAL A 98 -1.15 -0.88 -10.53
N MET A 99 -0.16 -0.56 -9.70
CA MET A 99 0.78 0.52 -9.94
C MET A 99 2.17 -0.09 -10.17
N GLU A 100 2.71 0.11 -11.37
CA GLU A 100 4.08 -0.25 -11.69
C GLU A 100 4.97 0.99 -11.50
N CYS A 101 5.69 1.01 -10.38
CA CYS A 101 6.69 2.00 -10.02
C CYS A 101 8.03 1.74 -10.69
N GLY A 102 8.29 0.53 -11.17
CA GLY A 102 9.55 0.08 -11.76
C GLY A 102 10.48 -0.60 -10.75
N ASP A 103 11.50 -1.25 -11.30
CA ASP A 103 12.56 -1.91 -10.54
C ASP A 103 13.81 -1.00 -10.47
N PRO A 104 14.29 -0.63 -9.26
CA PRO A 104 15.48 0.21 -9.08
C PRO A 104 16.75 -0.30 -9.79
N ILE A 105 16.86 -1.61 -10.02
CA ILE A 105 17.98 -2.24 -10.72
C ILE A 105 17.55 -2.91 -12.03
N GLY A 106 16.33 -2.62 -12.49
CA GLY A 106 15.69 -3.35 -13.57
C GLY A 106 14.98 -2.44 -14.56
N ARG A 107 13.72 -2.78 -14.85
CA ARG A 107 12.92 -2.08 -15.87
C ARG A 107 12.10 -0.98 -15.23
N SER A 108 11.94 0.11 -15.97
CA SER A 108 11.03 1.17 -15.57
C SER A 108 9.57 0.72 -15.58
N GLY A 109 8.80 1.25 -14.64
CA GLY A 109 7.38 0.97 -14.50
C GLY A 109 6.53 1.71 -15.54
N ARG A 110 5.31 1.22 -15.75
CA ARG A 110 4.33 1.85 -16.66
C ARG A 110 3.40 2.85 -15.95
N GLY A 111 3.44 2.92 -14.63
CA GLY A 111 2.44 3.62 -13.82
C GLY A 111 1.20 2.76 -13.59
N PHE A 112 0.02 3.39 -13.52
CA PHE A 112 -1.23 2.68 -13.27
C PHE A 112 -1.68 1.84 -14.48
N VAL A 113 -2.06 0.60 -14.24
CA VAL A 113 -2.50 -0.37 -15.26
C VAL A 113 -3.89 -0.91 -14.87
N PRO A 114 -4.85 -1.01 -15.83
CA PRO A 114 -6.18 -1.54 -15.53
C PRO A 114 -6.11 -3.05 -15.27
N ILE A 115 -6.98 -3.56 -14.40
CA ILE A 115 -7.17 -5.01 -14.27
C ILE A 115 -7.72 -5.55 -15.60
N PRO A 116 -7.07 -6.54 -16.23
CA PRO A 116 -7.57 -7.15 -17.46
C PRO A 116 -9.00 -7.70 -17.31
N GLU A 117 -9.86 -7.43 -18.29
CA GLU A 117 -11.27 -7.84 -18.26
C GLU A 117 -11.46 -9.34 -17.99
N LYS A 118 -10.54 -10.19 -18.49
CA LYS A 118 -10.59 -11.65 -18.23
C LYS A 118 -10.65 -12.00 -16.75
N TYR A 119 -9.96 -11.26 -15.88
CA TYR A 119 -9.96 -11.54 -14.45
C TYR A 119 -11.22 -11.00 -13.80
N LEU A 120 -11.66 -9.80 -14.18
CA LEU A 120 -12.91 -9.22 -13.70
C LEU A 120 -14.10 -10.15 -14.01
N GLN A 121 -14.18 -10.68 -15.22
CA GLN A 121 -15.21 -11.66 -15.59
C GLN A 121 -15.06 -12.96 -14.79
N GLY A 122 -13.84 -13.50 -14.67
CA GLY A 122 -13.60 -14.73 -13.90
C GLY A 122 -13.98 -14.62 -12.42
N ILE A 123 -13.72 -13.48 -11.78
CA ILE A 123 -14.11 -13.19 -10.39
C ILE A 123 -15.62 -13.14 -10.27
N LYS A 124 -16.29 -12.45 -11.20
CA LYS A 124 -17.76 -12.33 -11.24
C LYS A 124 -18.44 -13.69 -11.47
N GLU A 125 -17.98 -14.45 -12.45
CA GLU A 125 -18.52 -15.78 -12.79
C GLU A 125 -18.39 -16.77 -11.63
N LYS A 126 -17.29 -16.69 -10.87
CA LYS A 126 -17.07 -17.52 -9.67
C LYS A 126 -17.75 -16.99 -8.41
N GLN A 127 -18.49 -15.87 -8.48
CA GLN A 127 -19.15 -15.25 -7.32
C GLN A 127 -18.16 -14.95 -6.18
N LEU A 128 -16.97 -14.48 -6.55
CA LEU A 128 -15.93 -14.01 -5.63
C LEU A 128 -16.14 -12.51 -5.36
N SER A 129 -15.71 -12.08 -4.18
CA SER A 129 -15.83 -10.68 -3.78
C SER A 129 -14.47 -9.99 -3.78
N ILE A 130 -14.46 -8.67 -4.03
CA ILE A 130 -13.28 -7.82 -3.86
C ILE A 130 -13.66 -6.65 -2.98
N TYR A 131 -12.89 -6.43 -1.91
CA TYR A 131 -12.92 -5.20 -1.12
C TYR A 131 -11.56 -4.50 -1.22
N THR A 132 -11.56 -3.18 -1.33
CA THR A 132 -10.34 -2.37 -1.44
C THR A 132 -10.39 -1.21 -0.45
N CYS A 133 -9.27 -0.95 0.24
CA CYS A 133 -9.14 0.24 1.07
C CYS A 133 -7.73 0.82 0.98
N HIS A 134 -7.64 2.02 0.43
CA HIS A 134 -6.43 2.77 0.15
C HIS A 134 -6.18 3.83 1.23
N VAL A 135 -6.38 5.12 0.91
CA VAL A 135 -6.10 6.27 1.81
C VAL A 135 -6.62 6.08 3.24
N PRO A 136 -7.85 5.59 3.50
CA PRO A 136 -8.32 5.46 4.88
C PRO A 136 -7.49 4.47 5.71
N MET A 137 -6.89 3.46 5.07
CA MET A 137 -5.95 2.55 5.73
C MET A 137 -4.62 3.23 6.02
N ASP A 138 -4.07 4.02 5.09
CA ASP A 138 -2.79 4.70 5.30
C ASP A 138 -2.79 5.61 6.52
N PHE A 139 -3.89 6.35 6.71
CA PHE A 139 -4.07 7.24 7.85
C PHE A 139 -4.58 6.55 9.13
N HIS A 140 -4.83 5.22 9.10
CA HIS A 140 -5.39 4.54 10.25
C HIS A 140 -4.36 4.40 11.38
N GLN A 141 -4.64 5.00 12.54
CA GLN A 141 -3.65 5.12 13.63
C GLN A 141 -3.32 3.81 14.38
N THR A 142 -4.13 2.75 14.26
CA THR A 142 -3.83 1.43 14.84
C THR A 142 -3.67 0.27 13.85
N HIS A 143 -4.28 0.35 12.66
CA HIS A 143 -4.28 -0.65 11.58
C HIS A 143 -3.77 -0.08 10.25
N GLY A 144 -2.89 0.94 10.31
CA GLY A 144 -2.36 1.60 9.13
C GLY A 144 -1.04 1.04 8.63
N THR A 145 -0.72 1.37 7.38
CA THR A 145 0.46 0.89 6.66
C THR A 145 1.76 1.30 7.38
N SER A 146 1.98 2.59 7.63
CA SER A 146 3.14 3.08 8.40
C SER A 146 3.19 2.56 9.84
N ILE A 147 2.02 2.39 10.49
CA ILE A 147 1.92 1.85 11.85
C ILE A 147 2.41 0.40 11.91
N SER A 148 2.11 -0.41 10.89
CA SER A 148 2.59 -1.79 10.83
C SER A 148 4.13 -1.85 10.76
N ILE A 149 4.77 -0.94 10.03
CA ILE A 149 6.22 -0.84 9.93
C ILE A 149 6.84 -0.46 11.29
N ALA A 150 6.29 0.58 11.94
CA ALA A 150 6.77 1.01 13.25
C ALA A 150 6.68 -0.12 14.30
N LYS A 151 5.56 -0.86 14.33
CA LYS A 151 5.38 -2.01 15.21
C LYS A 151 6.39 -3.13 14.91
N ALA A 152 6.59 -3.47 13.63
CA ALA A 152 7.49 -4.56 13.25
C ALA A 152 8.96 -4.25 13.52
N LEU A 153 9.34 -2.96 13.52
CA LEU A 153 10.67 -2.50 13.92
C LEU A 153 10.83 -2.36 15.45
N ASN A 154 9.79 -2.62 16.25
CA ASN A 154 9.72 -2.28 17.67
C ASN A 154 10.06 -0.81 17.94
N ALA A 155 9.68 0.08 17.01
CA ALA A 155 10.00 1.49 17.08
C ALA A 155 9.00 2.22 17.99
N THR A 156 9.50 3.20 18.76
CA THR A 156 8.65 4.06 19.59
C THR A 156 8.30 5.32 18.82
N VAL A 157 7.02 5.53 18.49
CA VAL A 157 6.56 6.77 17.84
C VAL A 157 6.68 7.93 18.83
N VAL A 158 7.44 8.97 18.47
CA VAL A 158 7.75 10.12 19.33
C VAL A 158 7.21 11.44 18.76
N ASP A 159 6.94 11.50 17.46
CA ASP A 159 6.31 12.63 16.77
C ASP A 159 5.68 12.13 15.45
N ASN A 160 4.90 12.96 14.76
CA ASN A 160 4.28 12.64 13.47
C ASN A 160 4.48 13.77 12.46
N PHE A 161 4.28 13.47 11.18
CA PHE A 161 4.40 14.41 10.05
C PHE A 161 3.44 14.04 8.91
N ALA A 162 3.39 14.85 7.85
CA ALA A 162 2.53 14.60 6.68
C ALA A 162 1.04 14.48 7.04
N TYR A 163 0.46 15.52 7.63
CA TYR A 163 -0.95 15.57 7.99
C TYR A 163 -1.84 15.82 6.76
N GLY A 164 -2.96 15.09 6.63
CA GLY A 164 -3.81 15.22 5.44
C GLY A 164 -5.23 14.66 5.50
N GLY A 165 -5.54 13.73 6.41
CA GLY A 165 -6.88 13.13 6.53
C GLY A 165 -7.99 14.12 6.94
N PRO A 166 -9.26 13.68 6.99
CA PRO A 166 -10.41 14.52 7.32
C PRO A 166 -10.31 15.25 8.67
N GLU A 167 -9.61 14.65 9.64
CA GLU A 167 -9.36 15.21 10.96
C GLU A 167 -7.91 15.67 11.15
N GLN A 168 -7.18 15.86 10.04
CA GLN A 168 -5.74 16.11 10.06
C GLN A 168 -5.02 14.99 10.82
N GLU A 169 -5.29 13.74 10.45
CA GLU A 169 -4.51 12.60 10.89
C GLU A 169 -3.14 12.57 10.16
N PRO A 170 -2.07 12.11 10.80
CA PRO A 170 -0.78 11.92 10.15
C PRO A 170 -0.71 10.58 9.42
N VAL A 171 -0.01 10.56 8.27
CA VAL A 171 0.43 9.32 7.61
C VAL A 171 1.92 9.02 7.86
N GLY A 172 2.70 10.05 8.18
CA GLY A 172 4.12 9.95 8.47
C GLY A 172 4.41 9.85 9.97
N LEU A 173 5.32 8.96 10.34
CA LEU A 173 5.73 8.73 11.73
C LEU A 173 7.19 9.12 11.95
N ILE A 174 7.50 9.79 13.05
CA ILE A 174 8.87 9.94 13.56
C ILE A 174 9.03 8.99 14.74
N CYS A 175 9.99 8.08 14.64
CA CYS A 175 10.18 7.02 15.61
C CYS A 175 11.61 6.99 16.15
N GLU A 176 11.75 6.62 17.41
CA GLU A 176 13.01 6.18 18.00
C GLU A 176 13.16 4.66 17.88
N ILE A 177 14.37 4.22 17.55
CA ILE A 177 14.77 2.81 17.42
C ILE A 177 16.06 2.55 18.20
N ASP A 178 16.34 1.27 18.46
CA ASP A 178 17.66 0.86 18.95
C ASP A 178 18.76 1.31 17.97
N GLU A 179 19.87 1.79 18.52
CA GLU A 179 20.99 2.34 17.76
C GLU A 179 21.51 1.34 16.71
N THR A 180 21.55 1.77 15.46
CA THR A 180 22.00 0.95 14.32
C THR A 180 22.78 1.78 13.32
N SER A 181 23.53 1.16 12.41
CA SER A 181 24.06 1.83 11.21
C SER A 181 23.07 1.76 10.05
N THR A 182 23.27 2.57 9.01
CA THR A 182 22.51 2.51 7.75
C THR A 182 22.57 1.13 7.09
N GLU A 183 23.72 0.45 7.19
CA GLU A 183 23.93 -0.87 6.60
C GLU A 183 23.19 -1.97 7.36
N ALA A 184 23.27 -1.92 8.69
CA ALA A 184 22.54 -2.85 9.54
C ALA A 184 21.02 -2.65 9.43
N LEU A 185 20.56 -1.39 9.33
CA LEU A 185 19.15 -1.05 9.12
C LEU A 185 18.65 -1.58 7.77
N GLN A 186 19.36 -1.34 6.65
CA GLN A 186 19.00 -1.92 5.35
C GLN A 186 18.94 -3.45 5.40
N LYS A 187 19.91 -4.10 6.05
CA LYS A 187 19.92 -5.56 6.20
C LYS A 187 18.71 -6.06 7.01
N HIS A 188 18.30 -5.33 8.04
CA HIS A 188 17.11 -5.65 8.81
C HIS A 188 15.86 -5.49 7.94
N LEU A 189 15.67 -4.34 7.30
CA LEU A 189 14.52 -4.04 6.44
C LEU A 189 14.37 -5.07 5.30
N LYS A 190 15.48 -5.44 4.64
CA LYS A 190 15.47 -6.50 3.61
C LYS A 190 14.86 -7.80 4.09
N LYS A 191 15.20 -8.21 5.32
CA LYS A 191 14.66 -9.44 5.92
C LYS A 191 13.21 -9.26 6.34
N LEU A 192 12.90 -8.13 6.96
CA LEU A 192 11.56 -7.83 7.46
C LEU A 192 10.53 -7.85 6.32
N PHE A 193 10.83 -7.20 5.20
CA PHE A 193 9.93 -7.10 4.06
C PHE A 193 10.08 -8.24 3.04
N HIS A 194 10.96 -9.21 3.30
CA HIS A 194 11.24 -10.32 2.37
C HIS A 194 11.65 -9.86 0.95
N ILE A 195 12.35 -8.73 0.85
CA ILE A 195 12.78 -8.12 -0.42
C ILE A 195 14.23 -8.49 -0.79
N PRO A 196 14.54 -8.65 -2.08
CA PRO A 196 15.89 -9.03 -2.53
C PRO A 196 16.95 -7.95 -2.27
N TYR A 197 16.54 -6.68 -2.27
CA TYR A 197 17.37 -5.50 -2.00
C TYR A 197 16.48 -4.32 -1.59
N THR A 198 17.09 -3.36 -0.92
CA THR A 198 16.55 -2.01 -0.69
C THR A 198 17.02 -1.10 -1.82
N ASP A 199 16.20 -0.11 -2.15
CA ASP A 199 16.65 1.07 -2.87
C ASP A 199 17.30 2.05 -1.88
N PHE A 200 18.30 2.82 -2.32
CA PHE A 200 19.07 3.65 -1.41
C PHE A 200 19.63 4.92 -2.06
N GLU A 201 19.40 6.05 -1.39
CA GLU A 201 20.01 7.33 -1.70
C GLU A 201 20.39 8.10 -0.42
N GLY A 202 21.11 9.20 -0.56
CA GLY A 202 21.46 10.08 0.56
C GLY A 202 22.70 9.62 1.33
N LYS A 203 22.78 9.97 2.62
CA LYS A 203 23.98 9.74 3.43
C LYS A 203 23.95 8.41 4.17
N ARG A 204 25.12 7.79 4.32
CA ARG A 204 25.32 6.65 5.22
C ARG A 204 25.79 7.13 6.58
N HIS A 205 25.25 6.53 7.63
CA HIS A 205 25.55 6.80 9.02
C HIS A 205 25.99 5.52 9.73
N ASP A 206 26.95 5.66 10.64
CA ASP A 206 27.37 4.59 11.54
C ASP A 206 26.45 4.47 12.77
N SER A 207 25.65 5.51 13.05
CA SER A 207 24.68 5.56 14.14
C SER A 207 23.40 6.28 13.69
N ILE A 208 22.26 5.60 13.85
CA ILE A 208 20.89 6.05 13.64
C ILE A 208 20.09 5.62 14.86
N LYS A 209 19.34 6.56 15.45
CA LYS A 209 18.41 6.34 16.57
C LYS A 209 17.03 6.88 16.27
N LYS A 210 16.92 7.83 15.33
CA LYS A 210 15.65 8.44 14.93
C LYS A 210 15.40 8.24 13.44
N ILE A 211 14.24 7.70 13.11
CA ILE A 211 13.82 7.42 11.74
C ILE A 211 12.47 8.08 11.45
N ALA A 212 12.25 8.38 10.18
CA ALA A 212 10.94 8.71 9.64
C ALA A 212 10.41 7.52 8.84
N ILE A 213 9.11 7.26 8.92
CA ILE A 213 8.44 6.17 8.22
C ILE A 213 7.22 6.73 7.48
N ILE A 214 7.11 6.40 6.20
CA ILE A 214 5.87 6.53 5.42
C ILE A 214 5.78 5.32 4.49
N ALA A 215 4.73 4.49 4.58
CA ALA A 215 4.60 3.37 3.65
C ALA A 215 4.26 3.85 2.21
N GLY A 216 4.48 2.98 1.23
CA GLY A 216 4.09 3.23 -0.16
C GLY A 216 4.95 4.27 -0.88
N CYS A 217 4.32 5.13 -1.68
CA CYS A 217 4.98 6.16 -2.49
C CYS A 217 5.30 7.43 -1.69
N GLY A 218 6.30 7.37 -0.80
CA GLY A 218 6.78 8.51 -0.02
C GLY A 218 7.70 9.49 -0.76
N ASP A 219 7.69 9.53 -2.10
CA ASP A 219 8.61 10.28 -2.97
C ASP A 219 8.30 11.79 -3.09
N VAL A 220 8.04 12.42 -1.94
CA VAL A 220 7.64 13.83 -1.85
C VAL A 220 8.69 14.62 -1.08
N VAL A 221 9.49 15.41 -1.79
CA VAL A 221 10.61 16.19 -1.23
C VAL A 221 10.18 17.05 -0.03
N SER A 222 9.00 17.68 -0.07
CA SER A 222 8.54 18.50 1.05
C SER A 222 8.29 17.68 2.33
N LEU A 223 7.82 16.44 2.20
CA LEU A 223 7.62 15.54 3.34
C LEU A 223 8.94 15.00 3.87
N MET A 224 9.89 14.69 2.98
CA MET A 224 11.25 14.32 3.38
C MET A 224 11.94 15.46 4.15
N LYS A 225 11.76 16.71 3.70
CA LYS A 225 12.26 17.90 4.42
C LYS A 225 11.61 18.05 5.79
N GLU A 226 10.29 17.91 5.89
CA GLU A 226 9.57 17.95 7.17
C GLU A 226 10.10 16.88 8.14
N ALA A 227 10.37 15.67 7.65
CA ALA A 227 10.96 14.59 8.44
C ALA A 227 12.39 14.91 8.91
N GLU A 228 13.25 15.46 8.04
CA GLU A 228 14.60 15.88 8.39
C GLU A 228 14.59 17.03 9.41
N GLU A 229 13.69 18.01 9.26
CA GLU A 229 13.49 19.11 10.21
C GLU A 229 13.07 18.61 11.61
N LYS A 230 12.35 17.48 11.66
CA LYS A 230 12.00 16.77 12.91
C LYS A 230 13.14 15.89 13.45
N GLY A 231 14.30 15.90 12.79
CA GLY A 231 15.54 15.28 13.23
C GLY A 231 15.66 13.80 12.85
N ALA A 232 14.89 13.31 11.88
CA ALA A 232 15.09 11.97 11.35
C ALA A 232 16.48 11.84 10.71
N GLU A 233 17.16 10.72 10.98
CA GLU A 233 18.49 10.38 10.45
C GLU A 233 18.37 9.39 9.29
N ALA A 234 17.25 8.67 9.19
CA ALA A 234 16.86 7.88 8.04
C ALA A 234 15.37 8.04 7.72
N TYR A 235 15.02 7.90 6.45
CA TYR A 235 13.66 7.95 5.94
C TYR A 235 13.36 6.61 5.26
N ILE A 236 12.38 5.88 5.79
CA ILE A 236 11.97 4.57 5.30
C ILE A 236 10.64 4.73 4.57
N THR A 237 10.63 4.31 3.31
CA THR A 237 9.44 4.35 2.45
C THR A 237 9.40 3.17 1.49
N GLY A 238 8.26 2.90 0.85
CA GLY A 238 8.20 1.93 -0.23
C GLY A 238 9.06 2.39 -1.41
N GLU A 239 8.76 3.58 -1.93
CA GLU A 239 9.50 4.23 -3.02
C GLU A 239 10.14 5.54 -2.53
N ILE A 240 11.46 5.65 -2.66
CA ILE A 240 12.17 6.94 -2.46
C ILE A 240 12.10 7.82 -3.72
N HIS A 241 11.92 7.20 -4.88
CA HIS A 241 11.45 7.81 -6.11
C HIS A 241 10.83 6.74 -7.01
N CYS A 242 9.73 7.05 -7.69
CA CYS A 242 9.21 6.13 -8.70
C CYS A 242 10.21 5.99 -9.87
N HIS A 243 10.47 4.77 -10.32
CA HIS A 243 11.33 4.40 -11.45
C HIS A 243 10.52 4.34 -12.77
N ILE A 244 9.81 5.42 -13.11
CA ILE A 244 8.97 5.50 -14.32
C ILE A 244 9.65 6.39 -15.37
N ASP A 245 9.87 5.87 -16.58
CA ASP A 245 10.56 6.58 -17.66
C ASP A 245 9.61 7.39 -18.58
N ASN A 246 8.84 8.28 -17.97
CA ASN A 246 8.06 9.30 -18.67
C ASN A 246 8.40 10.71 -18.15
N ASP A 247 7.84 11.76 -18.76
CA ASP A 247 8.18 13.14 -18.37
C ASP A 247 7.88 13.44 -16.90
N TYR A 248 6.77 12.90 -16.37
CA TYR A 248 6.40 13.03 -14.96
C TYR A 248 7.42 12.34 -14.04
N GLY A 249 7.75 11.09 -14.33
CA GLY A 249 8.70 10.30 -13.55
C GLY A 249 10.11 10.89 -13.58
N ARG A 250 10.61 11.31 -14.76
CA ARG A 250 11.91 11.99 -14.88
C ARG A 250 11.96 13.31 -14.13
N HIS A 251 10.87 14.08 -14.13
CA HIS A 251 10.80 15.32 -13.36
C HIS A 251 10.83 15.05 -11.85
N LYS A 252 10.01 14.11 -11.37
CA LYS A 252 10.01 13.66 -9.96
C LYS A 252 11.38 13.17 -9.52
N TYR A 253 12.01 12.31 -10.32
CA TYR A 253 13.37 11.82 -10.09
C TYR A 253 14.37 12.97 -9.94
N SER A 254 14.35 13.96 -10.84
CA SER A 254 15.24 15.12 -10.76
C SER A 254 15.09 15.89 -9.44
N LEU A 255 13.85 16.08 -8.97
CA LEU A 255 13.60 16.77 -7.70
C LEU A 255 14.16 15.99 -6.50
N ILE A 256 14.00 14.67 -6.50
CA ILE A 256 14.57 13.80 -5.45
C ILE A 256 16.09 13.85 -5.51
N MET A 257 16.70 13.72 -6.69
CA MET A 257 18.16 13.77 -6.85
C MET A 257 18.76 15.13 -6.47
N ASP A 258 18.03 16.22 -6.67
CA ASP A 258 18.47 17.53 -6.17
C ASP A 258 18.41 17.60 -4.64
N TYR A 259 17.37 17.05 -4.02
CA TYR A 259 17.27 16.95 -2.57
C TYR A 259 18.34 16.02 -1.94
N VAL A 260 18.67 14.91 -2.60
CA VAL A 260 19.71 13.95 -2.16
C VAL A 260 21.08 14.63 -1.95
N LYS A 261 21.38 15.70 -2.70
CA LYS A 261 22.63 16.46 -2.56
C LYS A 261 22.69 17.26 -1.26
N GLU A 262 21.54 17.59 -0.67
CA GLU A 262 21.41 18.49 0.47
C GLU A 262 21.10 17.74 1.77
N THR A 263 20.30 16.66 1.67
CA THR A 263 19.83 15.93 2.85
C THR A 263 20.97 15.25 3.60
N ASN A 264 20.81 15.18 4.92
CA ASN A 264 21.64 14.37 5.79
C ASN A 264 21.04 12.99 6.06
N MET A 265 19.84 12.68 5.58
CA MET A 265 19.21 11.39 5.88
C MET A 265 19.75 10.24 5.01
N SER A 266 19.69 9.02 5.53
CA SER A 266 19.64 7.81 4.73
C SER A 266 18.24 7.64 4.14
N LEU A 267 18.07 7.72 2.83
CA LEU A 267 16.78 7.44 2.18
C LEU A 267 16.75 5.96 1.78
N ILE A 268 15.79 5.20 2.30
CA ILE A 268 15.72 3.75 2.12
C ILE A 268 14.35 3.36 1.55
N GLY A 269 14.35 2.84 0.33
CA GLY A 269 13.19 2.26 -0.34
C GLY A 269 13.07 0.76 -0.03
N VAL A 270 11.89 0.30 0.35
CA VAL A 270 11.60 -1.10 0.71
C VAL A 270 10.54 -1.76 -0.19
N SER A 271 10.30 -1.19 -1.37
CA SER A 271 9.22 -1.51 -2.32
C SER A 271 7.86 -1.00 -1.85
N HIS A 272 7.13 -0.36 -2.77
CA HIS A 272 5.73 0.05 -2.57
C HIS A 272 4.91 -1.11 -2.01
N SER A 273 4.85 -2.22 -2.74
CA SER A 273 4.04 -3.36 -2.38
C SER A 273 4.46 -3.98 -1.05
N ALA A 274 5.76 -4.20 -0.82
CA ALA A 274 6.18 -4.87 0.41
C ALA A 274 5.91 -4.00 1.65
N SER A 275 6.10 -2.68 1.54
CA SER A 275 5.81 -1.74 2.63
C SER A 275 4.33 -1.73 3.05
N GLU A 276 3.41 -1.91 2.11
CA GLU A 276 1.97 -1.95 2.33
C GLU A 276 1.43 -3.38 2.53
N TYR A 277 2.23 -4.40 2.21
CA TYR A 277 1.88 -5.79 2.47
C TYR A 277 2.08 -6.16 3.93
N LEU A 278 3.01 -5.48 4.62
CA LEU A 278 3.28 -5.73 6.04
C LEU A 278 2.02 -5.56 6.91
N VAL A 279 1.17 -4.56 6.64
CA VAL A 279 -0.11 -4.40 7.35
C VAL A 279 -1.10 -5.53 7.07
N LYS A 280 -1.01 -6.14 5.87
CA LYS A 280 -1.84 -7.29 5.49
C LYS A 280 -1.44 -8.53 6.28
N GLU A 281 -0.14 -8.85 6.35
CA GLU A 281 0.34 -10.06 7.03
C GLU A 281 0.40 -9.95 8.55
N THR A 282 0.33 -8.73 9.10
CA THR A 282 0.30 -8.48 10.54
C THR A 282 -1.09 -8.06 11.00
N LEU A 283 -1.38 -6.76 10.98
CA LEU A 283 -2.52 -6.16 11.66
C LEU A 283 -3.86 -6.61 11.07
N MET A 284 -3.97 -6.69 9.74
CA MET A 284 -5.21 -7.15 9.13
C MET A 284 -5.39 -8.66 9.23
N TYR A 285 -4.32 -9.45 9.16
CA TYR A 285 -4.38 -10.89 9.40
C TYR A 285 -5.01 -11.16 10.77
N ASP A 286 -4.46 -10.55 11.83
CA ASP A 286 -4.95 -10.70 13.20
C ASP A 286 -6.39 -10.18 13.32
N TRP A 287 -6.68 -8.99 12.78
CA TRP A 287 -8.03 -8.41 12.82
C TRP A 287 -9.10 -9.33 12.23
N PHE A 288 -8.84 -9.97 11.07
CA PHE A 288 -9.80 -10.93 10.51
C PHE A 288 -9.98 -12.16 11.40
N LYS A 289 -8.88 -12.72 11.94
CA LYS A 289 -8.94 -13.90 12.81
C LYS A 289 -9.66 -13.63 14.13
N GLU A 290 -9.56 -12.41 14.65
CA GLU A 290 -10.20 -11.99 15.89
C GLU A 290 -11.69 -11.68 15.72
N ASN A 291 -12.09 -11.14 14.56
CA ASN A 291 -13.46 -10.65 14.34
C ASN A 291 -14.36 -11.64 13.60
N PHE A 292 -13.79 -12.60 12.87
CA PHE A 292 -14.54 -13.51 12.00
C PHE A 292 -14.02 -14.95 12.03
N ASP A 293 -14.95 -15.89 12.01
CA ASP A 293 -14.68 -17.31 11.79
C ASP A 293 -14.51 -17.59 10.28
N VAL A 294 -13.31 -17.24 9.77
CA VAL A 294 -12.88 -17.41 8.37
C VAL A 294 -11.44 -17.91 8.31
N ASP A 295 -11.10 -18.59 7.22
CA ASP A 295 -9.72 -18.86 6.87
C ASP A 295 -9.10 -17.62 6.23
N VAL A 296 -7.94 -17.19 6.73
CA VAL A 296 -7.22 -16.02 6.20
C VAL A 296 -6.00 -16.52 5.45
N ILE A 297 -5.90 -16.16 4.17
CA ILE A 297 -4.83 -16.58 3.27
C ILE A 297 -4.01 -15.34 2.89
N LEU A 298 -2.72 -15.43 3.16
CA LEU A 298 -1.73 -14.44 2.74
C LEU A 298 -1.41 -14.65 1.25
N LEU A 299 -1.55 -13.59 0.46
CA LEU A 299 -1.33 -13.63 -0.98
C LEU A 299 -0.39 -12.49 -1.41
N PRO A 300 0.92 -12.64 -1.14
CA PRO A 300 1.92 -11.69 -1.61
C PRO A 300 2.10 -11.80 -3.12
N GLN A 301 2.46 -10.70 -3.78
CA GLN A 301 2.87 -10.76 -5.19
C GLN A 301 4.25 -11.40 -5.34
N GLU A 302 4.50 -12.03 -6.48
CA GLU A 302 5.76 -12.76 -6.75
C GLU A 302 7.00 -11.85 -6.78
N LYS A 303 6.82 -10.60 -7.22
CA LYS A 303 7.91 -9.62 -7.36
C LYS A 303 7.59 -8.35 -6.60
N TRP A 304 8.40 -7.99 -5.61
CA TRP A 304 8.17 -6.78 -4.83
C TRP A 304 8.40 -5.48 -5.59
N TRP A 305 9.31 -5.48 -6.56
CA TRP A 305 9.60 -4.33 -7.42
C TRP A 305 8.95 -4.55 -8.79
N LEU A 306 7.98 -3.70 -9.14
CA LEU A 306 7.21 -3.73 -10.39
C LEU A 306 7.00 -2.32 -10.91
#